data_AF-A0AAV0XQK7-F1
#
_entry.id   AF-A0AAV0XQK7-F1
#
_cell.length_a   1.000
_cell.length_b   1.000
_cell.length_c   1.000
_cell.angle_alpha   90.00
_cell.angle_beta   90.00
_cell.angle_gamma   90.00
#
_symmetry.space_group_name_H-M   'P 1'
#
loop_
_entity.id
_entity.type
_entity.pdbx_description
1 polymer ?
#
loop_
_entity_poly.entity_id
_entity_poly.type
_entity_poly.pdbx_seq_one_letter_code
_entity_poly.pdbx_strand_id
1 'polypeptide(L)'
;MPPIRRSNLGRITRNATNQANYRSNQSPQERDDRNERERIRISQTREVRTRNSTNNRANLNRAAFSYDVSIDYSNYQCVVIGSMNSVCSYCKALKYKNEANGLCCANGKVKLIPLDPPPEPLYSLVSGIGTDSIHFLTNIQQYNNCFQMTSFGATNVVRESFMPTFKMQGQIYHRSGSLLPVSDSNYKFLQIYFYVQFNTRN
;
A
#
# COMPACT_ATOMS: atom_id res chain seq x y z
N MET A 1 4.13 -24.87 -44.91
CA MET A 1 2.89 -24.35 -45.55
C MET A 1 1.79 -24.28 -44.50
N PRO A 2 1.07 -23.17 -44.34
CA PRO A 2 -0.08 -23.12 -43.44
C PRO A 2 -1.28 -23.88 -44.06
N PRO A 3 -2.21 -24.42 -43.27
CA PRO A 3 -3.33 -25.20 -43.80
C PRO A 3 -4.32 -24.30 -44.56
N ILE A 4 -4.80 -24.78 -45.71
CA ILE A 4 -5.82 -24.11 -46.54
C ILE A 4 -7.16 -24.12 -45.79
N ARG A 5 -7.67 -22.94 -45.43
CA ARG A 5 -9.03 -22.77 -44.87
C ARG A 5 -10.07 -23.06 -45.94
N ARG A 6 -10.86 -24.13 -45.77
CA ARG A 6 -12.05 -24.39 -46.61
C ARG A 6 -13.15 -23.37 -46.31
N SER A 7 -13.81 -22.87 -47.35
CA SER A 7 -14.89 -21.88 -47.24
C SER A 7 -16.17 -22.50 -46.70
N ASN A 8 -16.63 -22.08 -45.52
CA ASN A 8 -17.85 -22.57 -44.85
C ASN A 8 -19.14 -21.88 -45.32
N LEU A 9 -19.15 -21.31 -46.53
CA LEU A 9 -20.24 -20.48 -47.06
C LEU A 9 -21.61 -21.17 -46.99
N GLY A 10 -21.71 -22.43 -47.40
CA GLY A 10 -22.97 -23.19 -47.36
C GLY A 10 -23.52 -23.46 -45.95
N ARG A 11 -22.66 -23.53 -44.94
CA ARG A 11 -23.07 -23.71 -43.53
C ARG A 11 -23.57 -22.40 -42.93
N ILE A 12 -22.95 -21.29 -43.30
CA ILE A 12 -23.33 -19.94 -42.85
C ILE A 12 -24.69 -19.56 -43.43
N THR A 13 -24.92 -19.81 -44.72
CA THR A 13 -26.20 -19.53 -45.38
C THR A 13 -27.34 -20.35 -44.80
N ARG A 14 -27.13 -21.66 -44.55
CA ARG A 14 -28.14 -22.53 -43.92
C ARG A 14 -28.48 -22.12 -42.48
N ASN A 15 -27.48 -21.65 -41.73
CA ASN A 15 -27.73 -21.13 -40.39
C ASN A 15 -28.52 -19.81 -40.42
N ALA A 16 -28.23 -18.91 -41.37
CA ALA A 16 -28.94 -17.66 -41.51
C ALA A 16 -30.42 -17.87 -41.86
N THR A 17 -30.74 -18.77 -42.79
CA THR A 17 -32.13 -19.11 -43.15
C THR A 17 -32.88 -19.76 -41.99
N ASN A 18 -32.27 -20.73 -41.28
CA ASN A 18 -32.88 -21.33 -40.09
C ASN A 18 -33.18 -20.30 -39.00
N GLN A 19 -32.28 -19.33 -38.81
CA GLN A 19 -32.45 -18.28 -37.81
C GLN A 19 -33.53 -17.26 -38.22
N ALA A 20 -33.70 -16.99 -39.52
CA ALA A 20 -34.79 -16.17 -40.04
C ALA A 20 -36.16 -16.85 -39.83
N ASN A 21 -36.27 -18.14 -40.14
CA ASN A 21 -37.49 -18.93 -39.93
C ASN A 21 -37.86 -19.03 -38.43
N TYR A 22 -36.85 -19.19 -37.56
CA TYR A 22 -37.08 -19.15 -36.12
C TYR A 22 -37.62 -17.79 -35.67
N ARG A 23 -37.08 -16.68 -36.21
CA ARG A 23 -37.53 -15.31 -35.88
C ARG A 23 -38.93 -14.98 -36.39
N SER A 24 -39.36 -15.55 -37.52
CA SER A 24 -40.70 -15.33 -38.06
C SER A 24 -41.79 -16.06 -37.27
N ASN A 25 -41.43 -17.14 -36.56
CA ASN A 25 -42.36 -17.97 -35.79
C ASN A 25 -42.38 -17.63 -34.28
N GLN A 26 -41.66 -16.60 -33.84
CA GLN A 26 -41.62 -16.20 -32.42
C GLN A 26 -42.89 -15.46 -31.99
N SER A 27 -43.36 -15.76 -30.78
CA SER A 27 -44.41 -15.00 -30.12
C SER A 27 -43.94 -13.59 -29.72
N PRO A 28 -44.87 -12.63 -29.49
CA PRO A 28 -44.50 -11.29 -29.02
C PRO A 28 -43.64 -11.29 -27.75
N GLN A 29 -43.98 -12.11 -26.75
CA GLN A 29 -43.23 -12.25 -25.50
C GLN A 29 -41.77 -12.68 -25.74
N GLU A 30 -41.56 -13.70 -26.58
CA GLU A 30 -40.21 -14.21 -26.87
C GLU A 30 -39.34 -13.20 -27.64
N ARG A 31 -39.98 -12.32 -28.42
CA ARG A 31 -39.28 -11.23 -29.12
C ARG A 31 -38.82 -10.17 -28.13
N ASP A 32 -39.65 -9.82 -27.16
CA ASP A 32 -39.33 -8.84 -26.12
C ASP A 32 -38.22 -9.35 -25.19
N ASP A 33 -38.30 -10.60 -24.72
CA ASP A 33 -37.25 -11.23 -23.91
C ASP A 33 -35.90 -11.26 -24.64
N ARG A 34 -35.89 -11.54 -25.95
CA ARG A 34 -34.68 -11.52 -26.76
C ARG A 34 -34.10 -10.11 -26.87
N ASN A 35 -34.95 -9.13 -27.11
CA ASN A 35 -34.52 -7.73 -27.22
C ASN A 35 -33.96 -7.21 -25.89
N GLU A 36 -34.54 -7.64 -24.77
CA GLU A 36 -34.07 -7.28 -23.43
C GLU A 36 -32.71 -7.92 -23.12
N ARG A 37 -32.54 -9.22 -23.41
CA ARG A 37 -31.23 -9.88 -23.28
C ARG A 37 -30.16 -9.20 -24.14
N GLU A 38 -30.52 -8.77 -25.34
CA GLU A 38 -29.59 -8.05 -26.22
C GLU A 38 -29.27 -6.66 -25.68
N ARG A 39 -30.26 -5.92 -25.12
CA ARG A 39 -30.01 -4.65 -24.43
C ARG A 39 -29.04 -4.80 -23.26
N ILE A 40 -29.27 -5.79 -22.40
CA ILE A 40 -28.40 -6.10 -21.26
C ILE A 40 -26.98 -6.42 -21.75
N ARG A 41 -26.85 -7.27 -22.77
CA ARG A 41 -25.55 -7.64 -23.35
C ARG A 41 -24.84 -6.43 -23.94
N ILE A 42 -25.53 -5.57 -24.69
CA ILE A 42 -24.97 -4.35 -25.26
C ILE A 42 -24.52 -3.39 -24.15
N SER A 43 -25.31 -3.25 -23.08
CA SER A 43 -24.96 -2.43 -21.91
C SER A 43 -23.68 -2.92 -21.26
N GLN A 44 -23.61 -4.22 -20.92
CA GLN A 44 -22.40 -4.83 -20.35
C GLN A 44 -21.19 -4.67 -21.27
N THR A 45 -21.37 -4.88 -22.58
CA THR A 45 -20.27 -4.73 -23.56
C THR A 45 -19.80 -3.28 -23.66
N ARG A 46 -20.72 -2.31 -23.57
CA ARG A 46 -20.39 -0.88 -23.55
C ARG A 46 -19.59 -0.54 -22.29
N GLU A 47 -20.04 -0.94 -21.11
CA GLU A 47 -19.33 -0.71 -19.84
C GLU A 47 -17.90 -1.26 -19.84
N VAL A 48 -17.71 -2.48 -20.35
CA VAL A 48 -16.38 -3.09 -20.49
C VAL A 48 -15.48 -2.26 -21.42
N ARG A 49 -16.03 -1.74 -22.53
CA ARG A 49 -15.29 -0.88 -23.46
C ARG A 49 -14.96 0.48 -22.86
N THR A 50 -15.87 1.11 -22.12
CA THR A 50 -15.60 2.38 -21.44
C THR A 50 -14.51 2.22 -20.39
N ARG A 51 -14.58 1.18 -19.55
CA ARG A 51 -13.52 0.85 -18.56
C ARG A 51 -12.16 0.62 -19.22
N ASN A 52 -12.10 -0.14 -20.30
CA ASN A 52 -10.85 -0.37 -21.02
C ASN A 52 -10.31 0.90 -21.72
N SER A 53 -11.20 1.81 -22.13
CA SER A 53 -10.80 3.08 -22.75
C SER A 53 -10.26 4.08 -21.72
N THR A 54 -10.88 4.18 -20.54
CA THR A 54 -10.37 5.02 -19.43
C THR A 54 -9.03 4.48 -18.90
N ASN A 55 -8.90 3.15 -18.77
CA ASN A 55 -7.66 2.53 -18.29
C ASN A 55 -6.45 2.73 -19.21
N ASN A 56 -6.64 2.92 -20.51
CA ASN A 56 -5.53 3.19 -21.44
C ASN A 56 -5.22 4.69 -21.61
N ARG A 57 -6.00 5.60 -21.00
CA ARG A 57 -5.87 7.06 -21.19
C ARG A 57 -5.74 7.86 -19.90
N ALA A 58 -5.87 7.24 -18.72
CA ALA A 58 -5.69 7.96 -17.46
C ALA A 58 -4.24 8.45 -17.35
N ASN A 59 -4.07 9.77 -17.38
CA ASN A 59 -2.79 10.40 -17.09
C ASN A 59 -2.55 10.32 -15.58
N LEU A 60 -1.78 9.33 -15.15
CA LEU A 60 -1.48 9.08 -13.74
C LEU A 60 -0.40 10.02 -13.16
N ASN A 61 0.05 11.03 -13.90
CA ASN A 61 0.98 12.02 -13.37
C ASN A 61 0.39 12.68 -12.12
N ARG A 62 1.09 12.53 -10.99
CA ARG A 62 0.71 13.08 -9.68
C ARG A 62 -0.61 12.54 -9.11
N ALA A 63 -1.15 11.45 -9.65
CA ALA A 63 -2.41 10.85 -9.15
C ALA A 63 -2.33 10.43 -7.67
N ALA A 64 -1.13 10.16 -7.14
CA ALA A 64 -0.91 9.90 -5.72
C ALA A 64 -1.38 11.03 -4.80
N PHE A 65 -1.42 12.29 -5.27
CA PHE A 65 -1.89 13.44 -4.49
C PHE A 65 -3.41 13.66 -4.57
N SER A 66 -4.09 12.93 -5.45
CA SER A 66 -5.53 13.02 -5.68
C SER A 66 -6.09 11.60 -5.82
N TYR A 67 -5.96 10.82 -4.75
CA TYR A 67 -6.37 9.43 -4.74
C TYR A 67 -7.88 9.28 -4.98
N ASP A 68 -8.23 8.52 -6.01
CA ASP A 68 -9.60 8.10 -6.33
C ASP A 68 -9.73 6.59 -6.18
N VAL A 69 -10.57 6.15 -5.23
CA VAL A 69 -10.81 4.74 -4.90
C VAL A 69 -11.49 3.96 -6.03
N SER A 70 -12.15 4.65 -6.97
CA SER A 70 -12.81 4.01 -8.11
C SER A 70 -11.82 3.53 -9.19
N ILE A 71 -10.56 3.97 -9.10
CA ILE A 71 -9.50 3.60 -10.03
C ILE A 71 -8.70 2.44 -9.45
N ASP A 72 -8.65 1.32 -10.19
CA ASP A 72 -7.75 0.22 -9.87
C ASP A 72 -6.34 0.53 -10.40
N TYR A 73 -5.55 1.24 -9.60
CA TYR A 73 -4.17 1.62 -9.91
C TYR A 73 -3.25 0.42 -10.20
N SER A 74 -3.59 -0.77 -9.68
CA SER A 74 -2.78 -1.99 -9.84
C SER A 74 -2.73 -2.48 -11.28
N ASN A 75 -3.75 -2.16 -12.09
CA ASN A 75 -3.81 -2.55 -13.50
C ASN A 75 -2.90 -1.72 -14.41
N TYR A 76 -2.32 -0.63 -13.90
CA TYR A 76 -1.49 0.27 -14.69
C TYR A 76 -0.03 -0.11 -14.58
N GLN A 77 0.56 -0.53 -15.70
CA GLN A 77 1.97 -0.95 -15.76
C GLN A 77 2.95 0.14 -15.27
N CYS A 78 2.61 1.42 -15.41
CA CYS A 78 3.43 2.54 -14.94
C CYS A 78 3.45 2.70 -13.41
N VAL A 79 2.54 2.06 -12.67
CA VAL A 79 2.50 2.03 -11.20
C VAL A 79 3.34 0.87 -10.66
N VAL A 80 3.68 -0.12 -11.50
CA VAL A 80 4.47 -1.28 -11.10
C VAL A 80 5.94 -0.87 -10.91
N ILE A 81 6.34 -0.66 -9.65
CA ILE A 81 7.71 -0.30 -9.27
C ILE A 81 8.68 -1.49 -9.43
N GLY A 82 8.18 -2.72 -9.23
CA GLY A 82 8.95 -3.96 -9.30
C GLY A 82 9.77 -4.24 -8.04
N SER A 83 10.65 -5.25 -8.11
CA SER A 83 11.50 -5.66 -6.98
C SER A 83 12.69 -4.71 -6.78
N MET A 84 13.08 -4.52 -5.52
CA MET A 84 14.27 -3.75 -5.14
C MET A 84 15.53 -4.64 -5.22
N ASN A 85 16.00 -4.91 -6.44
CA ASN A 85 17.09 -5.87 -6.69
C ASN A 85 18.29 -5.27 -7.45
N SER A 86 18.23 -3.99 -7.82
CA SER A 86 19.33 -3.35 -8.55
C SER A 86 20.37 -2.83 -7.56
N VAL A 87 21.58 -3.38 -7.57
CA VAL A 87 22.62 -3.00 -6.61
C VAL A 87 23.34 -1.74 -7.08
N CYS A 88 23.44 -0.71 -6.24
CA CYS A 88 24.26 0.47 -6.51
C CYS A 88 25.76 0.12 -6.58
N SER A 89 26.45 0.56 -7.63
CA SER A 89 27.88 0.28 -7.79
C SER A 89 28.75 0.87 -6.67
N TYR A 90 28.36 2.03 -6.13
CA TYR A 90 29.12 2.79 -5.14
C TYR A 90 28.84 2.33 -3.70
N CYS A 91 27.60 2.45 -3.22
CA CYS A 91 27.25 2.18 -1.82
C CYS A 91 26.64 0.80 -1.56
N LYS A 92 26.45 -0.03 -2.61
CA LYS A 92 25.82 -1.36 -2.54
C LYS A 92 24.36 -1.37 -2.05
N ALA A 93 23.73 -0.20 -1.88
CA ALA A 93 22.31 -0.12 -1.61
C ALA A 93 21.49 -0.80 -2.72
N LEU A 94 20.42 -1.50 -2.32
CA LEU A 94 19.43 -2.04 -3.23
C LEU A 94 18.55 -0.89 -3.75
N LYS A 95 18.29 -0.90 -5.05
CA LYS A 95 17.50 0.09 -5.78
C LYS A 95 16.39 -0.59 -6.57
N TYR A 96 15.36 0.18 -6.90
CA TYR A 96 14.41 -0.19 -7.93
C TYR A 96 14.98 0.09 -9.33
N LYS A 97 14.49 -0.65 -10.34
CA LYS A 97 14.98 -0.59 -11.71
C LYS A 97 15.01 0.82 -12.31
N ASN A 98 13.97 1.62 -12.04
CA ASN A 98 13.80 2.97 -12.59
C ASN A 98 14.16 4.07 -11.57
N GLU A 99 14.82 3.70 -10.46
CA GLU A 99 15.19 4.65 -9.43
C GLU A 99 16.40 5.50 -9.86
N ALA A 100 16.28 6.82 -9.73
CA ALA A 100 17.34 7.76 -10.08
C ALA A 100 18.64 7.44 -9.34
N ASN A 101 19.78 7.58 -10.03
CA ASN A 101 21.11 7.28 -9.46
C ASN A 101 21.48 8.13 -8.24
N GLY A 102 20.82 9.28 -8.07
CA GLY A 102 21.03 10.18 -6.93
C GLY A 102 20.38 9.74 -5.61
N LEU A 103 19.39 8.84 -5.63
CA LEU A 103 18.54 8.60 -4.46
C LEU A 103 19.23 7.85 -3.30
N CYS A 104 20.26 7.05 -3.58
CA CYS A 104 20.96 6.29 -2.54
C CYS A 104 22.21 6.99 -1.98
N CYS A 105 23.11 7.46 -2.85
CA CYS A 105 24.40 8.03 -2.44
C CYS A 105 24.79 9.28 -3.27
N ALA A 106 23.78 9.97 -3.83
CA ALA A 106 23.99 11.09 -4.73
C ALA A 106 24.96 10.74 -5.89
N ASN A 107 24.81 9.53 -6.46
CA ASN A 107 25.70 8.98 -7.49
C ASN A 107 27.18 8.90 -7.07
N GLY A 108 27.45 8.39 -5.87
CA GLY A 108 28.80 8.17 -5.33
C GLY A 108 29.43 9.39 -4.62
N LYS A 109 28.72 10.53 -4.57
CA LYS A 109 29.19 11.74 -3.87
C LYS A 109 29.11 11.62 -2.35
N VAL A 110 28.17 10.83 -1.84
CA VAL A 110 28.01 10.58 -0.41
C VAL A 110 28.58 9.22 -0.06
N LYS A 111 29.59 9.20 0.80
CA LYS A 111 30.15 7.99 1.39
C LYS A 111 29.52 7.79 2.77
N LEU A 112 28.57 6.86 2.86
CA LEU A 112 27.96 6.49 4.14
C LEU A 112 28.96 5.66 4.96
N ILE A 113 29.10 6.02 6.24
CA ILE A 113 29.85 5.22 7.20
C ILE A 113 28.97 4.00 7.54
N PRO A 114 29.54 2.78 7.64
CA PRO A 114 28.80 1.62 8.12
C PRO A 114 28.16 1.92 9.47
N LEU A 115 26.91 1.50 9.66
CA LEU A 115 26.25 1.61 10.96
C LEU A 115 26.90 0.61 11.91
N ASP A 116 27.23 1.08 13.11
CA ASP A 116 27.63 0.18 14.19
C ASP A 116 26.44 -0.73 14.54
N PRO A 117 26.68 -2.04 14.77
CA PRO A 117 25.61 -2.94 15.19
C PRO A 117 25.05 -2.47 16.54
N PRO A 118 23.73 -2.59 16.76
CA PRO A 118 23.15 -2.30 18.06
C PRO A 118 23.77 -3.19 19.16
N PRO A 119 23.80 -2.74 20.43
CA PRO A 119 24.26 -3.58 21.53
C PRO A 119 23.28 -4.73 21.82
N GLU A 120 23.74 -5.80 22.45
CA GLU A 120 22.85 -6.88 22.92
C GLU A 120 21.95 -6.41 24.09
N PRO A 121 20.70 -6.92 24.18
CA PRO A 121 20.09 -8.00 23.39
C PRO A 121 19.48 -7.57 22.04
N LEU A 122 19.56 -6.29 21.68
CA LEU A 122 18.86 -5.77 20.50
C LEU A 122 19.39 -6.37 19.20
N TYR A 123 20.71 -6.58 19.09
CA TYR A 123 21.32 -7.19 17.92
C TYR A 123 20.74 -8.57 17.62
N SER A 124 20.72 -9.47 18.61
CA SER A 124 20.14 -10.79 18.46
C SER A 124 18.67 -10.72 18.03
N LEU A 125 17.88 -9.79 18.60
CA LEU A 125 16.48 -9.61 18.25
C LEU A 125 16.24 -9.08 16.82
N VAL A 126 17.10 -8.19 16.31
CA VAL A 126 16.93 -7.60 14.96
C VAL A 126 17.71 -8.32 13.85
N SER A 127 18.52 -9.32 14.20
CA SER A 127 19.39 -10.04 13.26
C SER A 127 18.64 -10.81 12.16
N GLY A 128 17.38 -11.17 12.40
CA GLY A 128 16.58 -12.08 11.56
C GLY A 128 16.97 -13.55 11.72
N ILE A 129 17.86 -13.88 12.65
CA ILE A 129 18.42 -15.22 12.83
C ILE A 129 17.87 -15.81 14.13
N GLY A 130 17.29 -17.01 14.03
CA GLY A 130 16.72 -17.73 15.18
C GLY A 130 15.25 -17.41 15.44
N THR A 131 14.62 -18.24 16.29
CA THR A 131 13.18 -18.18 16.58
C THR A 131 12.77 -16.85 17.22
N ASP A 132 13.58 -16.37 18.16
CA ASP A 132 13.26 -15.18 18.95
C ASP A 132 13.33 -13.92 18.09
N SER A 133 14.33 -13.83 17.20
CA SER A 133 14.45 -12.74 16.25
C SER A 133 13.29 -12.72 15.24
N ILE A 134 12.93 -13.88 14.69
CA ILE A 134 11.79 -13.99 13.77
C ILE A 134 10.49 -13.59 14.46
N HIS A 135 10.26 -14.07 15.69
CA HIS A 135 9.08 -13.71 16.48
C HIS A 135 9.06 -12.22 16.79
N PHE A 136 10.20 -11.64 17.20
CA PHE A 136 10.33 -10.23 17.49
C PHE A 136 10.03 -9.36 16.26
N LEU A 137 10.65 -9.65 15.12
CA LEU A 137 10.43 -8.90 13.87
C LEU A 137 8.99 -9.02 13.36
N THR A 138 8.38 -10.20 13.49
CA THR A 138 6.98 -10.43 13.09
C THR A 138 6.02 -9.60 13.95
N ASN A 139 6.31 -9.43 15.24
CA ASN A 139 5.46 -8.72 16.19
C ASN A 139 5.99 -7.34 16.61
N ILE A 140 6.99 -6.78 15.91
CA ILE A 140 7.71 -5.57 16.32
C ILE A 140 6.80 -4.37 16.54
N GLN A 141 5.72 -4.26 15.75
CA GLN A 141 4.71 -3.22 15.93
C GLN A 141 3.98 -3.36 17.26
N GLN A 142 3.61 -4.57 17.67
CA GLN A 142 2.94 -4.81 18.94
C GLN A 142 3.86 -4.48 20.11
N TYR A 143 5.12 -4.92 20.06
CA TYR A 143 6.13 -4.56 21.06
C TYR A 143 6.28 -3.04 21.18
N ASN A 144 6.49 -2.34 20.05
CA ASN A 144 6.62 -0.88 20.05
C ASN A 144 5.35 -0.19 20.58
N ASN A 145 4.16 -0.67 20.22
CA ASN A 145 2.88 -0.13 20.69
C ASN A 145 2.70 -0.30 22.21
N CYS A 146 3.18 -1.41 22.80
CA CYS A 146 3.17 -1.59 24.26
C CYS A 146 3.99 -0.51 24.99
N PHE A 147 5.01 0.06 24.33
CA PHE A 147 5.84 1.14 24.87
C PHE A 147 5.45 2.54 24.36
N GLN A 148 4.40 2.67 23.55
CA GLN A 148 3.83 3.97 23.13
C GLN A 148 2.94 4.57 24.23
N MET A 149 3.51 4.73 25.44
CA MET A 149 2.82 5.41 26.52
C MET A 149 2.83 6.91 26.27
N THR A 150 1.66 7.54 26.30
CA THR A 150 1.55 8.99 26.32
C THR A 150 0.66 9.43 27.48
N SER A 151 1.18 10.32 28.31
CA SER A 151 0.41 10.98 29.37
C SER A 151 -0.03 12.37 28.92
N PHE A 152 -1.13 12.86 29.48
CA PHE A 152 -1.54 14.25 29.36
C PHE A 152 -0.97 15.05 30.54
N GLY A 153 -0.25 16.13 30.24
CA GLY A 153 0.10 17.14 31.23
C GLY A 153 -0.98 18.22 31.26
N ALA A 154 -1.47 18.56 32.45
CA ALA A 154 -2.36 19.69 32.67
C ALA A 154 -1.86 20.52 33.86
N THR A 155 -1.88 21.85 33.74
CA THR A 155 -1.65 22.76 34.87
C THR A 155 -2.93 22.84 35.68
N ASN A 156 -2.85 22.49 36.97
CA ASN A 156 -3.98 22.58 37.87
C ASN A 156 -4.36 24.06 38.05
N VAL A 157 -5.59 24.43 37.67
CA VAL A 157 -6.15 25.76 37.93
C VAL A 157 -7.12 25.62 39.09
N VAL A 158 -6.62 25.76 40.32
CA VAL A 158 -7.47 25.76 41.51
C VAL A 158 -8.25 27.08 41.54
N ARG A 159 -9.58 27.01 41.38
CA ARG A 159 -10.48 28.13 41.69
C ARG A 159 -11.26 27.77 42.95
N GLU A 160 -11.29 28.67 43.92
CA GLU A 160 -12.05 28.44 45.16
C GLU A 160 -13.52 28.13 44.82
N SER A 161 -14.03 27.06 45.44
CA SER A 161 -15.39 26.50 45.27
C SER A 161 -15.75 25.75 43.97
N PHE A 162 -14.84 25.53 43.01
CA PHE A 162 -15.16 24.71 41.83
C PHE A 162 -14.01 23.79 41.41
N MET A 163 -14.31 22.50 41.26
CA MET A 163 -13.35 21.52 40.73
C MET A 163 -13.42 21.51 39.19
N PRO A 164 -12.41 22.01 38.46
CA PRO A 164 -12.45 22.04 37.01
C PRO A 164 -12.43 20.62 36.43
N THR A 165 -13.46 20.26 35.67
CA THR A 165 -13.49 19.03 34.87
C THR A 165 -12.94 19.35 33.48
N PHE A 166 -11.84 18.70 33.08
CA PHE A 166 -11.34 18.79 31.71
C PHE A 166 -12.07 17.78 30.83
N LYS A 167 -12.76 18.25 29.79
CA LYS A 167 -13.40 17.40 28.77
C LYS A 167 -12.65 17.54 27.46
N MET A 168 -12.18 16.42 26.92
CA MET A 168 -11.56 16.34 25.61
C MET A 168 -12.54 15.68 24.63
N GLN A 169 -12.71 16.26 23.44
CA GLN A 169 -13.60 15.75 22.39
C GLN A 169 -12.85 15.74 21.04
N GLY A 170 -13.00 14.65 20.29
CA GLY A 170 -12.35 14.46 18.98
C GLY A 170 -11.20 13.46 19.01
N GLN A 171 -10.45 13.39 17.91
CA GLN A 171 -9.29 12.50 17.77
C GLN A 171 -8.03 13.16 18.31
N ILE A 172 -7.31 12.45 19.17
CA ILE A 172 -6.07 12.91 19.78
C ILE A 172 -4.91 12.38 18.94
N TYR A 173 -4.01 13.28 18.54
CA TYR A 173 -2.76 12.93 17.90
C TYR A 173 -1.59 13.30 18.80
N HIS A 174 -0.62 12.40 18.90
CA HIS A 174 0.63 12.66 19.61
C HIS A 174 1.62 13.31 18.66
N ARG A 175 2.09 14.51 19.02
CA ARG A 175 3.20 15.16 18.33
C ARG A 175 4.48 14.94 19.15
N SER A 176 5.28 13.97 18.74
CA SER A 176 6.59 13.72 19.36
C SER A 176 7.50 14.93 19.17
N GLY A 177 7.97 15.48 20.28
CA GLY A 177 8.99 16.53 20.30
C GLY A 177 10.41 15.95 20.26
N SER A 178 11.41 16.81 20.45
CA SER A 178 12.80 16.37 20.65
C SER A 178 12.91 15.41 21.84
N LEU A 179 13.58 14.28 21.66
CA LEU A 179 13.84 13.31 22.73
C LEU A 179 14.65 13.92 23.90
N LEU A 180 15.48 14.91 23.58
CA LEU A 180 16.26 15.65 24.56
C LEU A 180 15.62 17.02 24.82
N PRO A 181 15.62 17.49 26.08
CA PRO A 181 15.19 18.83 26.41
C PRO A 181 16.13 19.85 25.74
N VAL A 182 15.58 21.02 25.44
CA VAL A 182 16.40 22.21 25.14
C VAL A 182 17.16 22.58 26.42
N SER A 183 18.37 23.13 26.29
CA SER A 183 19.16 23.62 27.42
C SER A 183 18.31 24.37 28.45
N ASP A 184 18.47 24.03 29.73
CA ASP A 184 17.72 24.57 30.88
C ASP A 184 16.23 24.18 30.99
N SER A 185 15.75 23.19 30.22
CA SER A 185 14.38 22.67 30.35
C SER A 185 14.30 21.27 30.95
N ASN A 186 13.21 20.98 31.66
CA ASN A 186 12.95 19.65 32.20
C ASN A 186 12.63 18.64 31.08
N TYR A 187 13.02 17.38 31.30
CA TYR A 187 12.62 16.26 30.45
C TYR A 187 11.09 16.13 30.41
N LYS A 188 10.55 16.00 29.19
CA LYS A 188 9.10 15.90 28.95
C LYS A 188 8.66 14.51 28.50
N PHE A 189 9.60 13.59 28.30
CA PHE A 189 9.36 12.22 27.85
C PHE A 189 9.89 11.23 28.89
N LEU A 190 9.19 10.11 29.06
CA LEU A 190 9.63 9.03 29.91
C LEU A 190 10.90 8.40 29.31
N GLN A 191 12.01 8.48 30.04
CA GLN A 191 13.24 7.79 29.68
C GLN A 191 13.28 6.45 30.43
N ILE A 192 12.92 5.37 29.74
CA ILE A 192 13.06 4.02 30.28
C ILE A 192 14.51 3.58 30.07
N TYR A 193 15.28 3.55 31.15
CA TYR A 193 16.64 3.02 31.13
C TYR A 193 16.60 1.51 31.38
N PHE A 194 17.10 0.73 30.42
CA PHE A 194 17.37 -0.69 30.66
C PHE A 194 18.77 -0.81 31.26
N TYR A 195 18.85 -1.18 32.53
CA TYR A 195 20.11 -1.54 33.18
C TYR A 195 20.33 -3.05 33.01
N VAL A 196 21.26 -3.43 32.13
CA VAL A 196 21.69 -4.82 31.98
C VAL A 196 22.88 -5.05 32.91
N GLN A 197 22.68 -5.78 33.99
CA GLN A 197 23.76 -6.18 34.88
C GLN A 197 24.46 -7.41 34.27
N PHE A 198 25.66 -7.22 33.73
CA PHE A 198 26.50 -8.34 33.32
C PHE A 198 27.04 -9.04 34.57
N ASN A 199 26.48 -10.20 34.90
CA ASN A 199 27.11 -11.11 35.86
C ASN A 199 28.34 -11.72 35.19
N THR A 200 29.52 -11.15 35.43
CA THR A 200 30.77 -11.87 35.23
C THR A 200 30.80 -13.01 36.26
N ARG A 201 30.52 -14.24 35.80
CA ARG A 201 30.86 -15.44 36.57
C ARG A 201 32.38 -15.51 36.62
N ASN A 202 32.96 -15.35 37.82
CA ASN A 202 34.33 -15.75 38.12
C ASN A 202 34.47 -17.27 38.02
#